data_AF-B0JFC0-F1
#
_entry.id   AF-B0JFC0-F1
#
_cell.length_a   1.000
_cell.length_b   1.000
_cell.length_c   1.000
_cell.angle_alpha   90.00
_cell.angle_beta   90.00
_cell.angle_gamma   90.00
#
_symmetry.space_group_name_H-M   'P 1'
#
loop_
_entity.id
_entity.type
_entity.pdbx_description
1 polymer ?
#
loop_
_entity_poly.entity_id
_entity_poly.type
_entity_poly.pdbx_seq_one_letter_code
_entity_poly.pdbx_strand_id
1 'polypeptide(L)'
;DGPYLQDLKDLVAELGIEEAVIFTGMVPHDETALYYKASDFFISASTSETQGLTYTESLASGTPVIAHGNPYLDDIIDQKM
;
A
#
# COMPACT_ATOMS: atom_id res chain seq x y z
N ASP A 1 12.13 9.32 5.30
CA ASP A 1 11.09 9.97 4.47
C ASP A 1 11.60 10.25 3.07
N GLY A 2 10.78 9.96 2.07
CA GLY A 2 11.13 10.11 0.64
C GLY A 2 10.89 11.51 0.10
N PRO A 3 11.33 11.80 -1.14
CA PRO A 3 11.31 13.16 -1.71
C PRO A 3 9.92 13.76 -1.89
N TYR A 4 8.88 12.93 -2.06
CA TYR A 4 7.50 13.36 -2.33
C TYR A 4 6.65 13.60 -1.07
N LEU A 5 7.20 13.45 0.14
CA LEU A 5 6.38 13.54 1.36
C LEU A 5 5.70 14.91 1.50
N GLN A 6 6.39 16.00 1.18
CA GLN A 6 5.80 17.34 1.30
C GLN A 6 4.68 17.54 0.26
N ASP A 7 4.93 17.20 -1.00
CA ASP A 7 3.93 17.29 -2.07
C ASP A 7 2.65 16.50 -1.74
N LEU A 8 2.79 15.32 -1.11
CA LEU A 8 1.63 14.52 -0.68
C LEU A 8 0.87 15.15 0.48
N LYS A 9 1.56 15.78 1.44
CA LYS A 9 0.91 16.51 2.53
C LYS A 9 0.14 17.73 2.02
N ASP A 10 0.71 18.45 1.07
CA ASP A 10 0.08 19.61 0.43
C ASP A 10 -1.17 19.18 -0.36
N LEU A 11 -1.09 18.06 -1.10
CA LEU A 11 -2.24 17.48 -1.81
C LEU A 11 -3.36 17.04 -0.87
N VAL A 12 -3.02 16.42 0.27
CA VAL A 12 -4.01 16.01 1.29
C VAL A 12 -4.75 17.23 1.85
N ALA A 13 -4.05 18.35 2.07
CA ALA A 13 -4.64 19.61 2.50
C ALA A 13 -5.50 20.26 1.40
N GLU A 14 -5.05 20.25 0.15
CA GLU A 14 -5.84 20.75 -0.99
C GLU A 14 -7.17 19.99 -1.15
N LEU A 15 -7.16 18.67 -0.92
CA LEU A 15 -8.33 17.82 -0.99
C LEU A 15 -9.23 17.89 0.26
N GLY A 16 -8.77 18.49 1.36
CA GLY A 16 -9.52 18.59 2.61
C GLY A 16 -9.78 17.25 3.29
N ILE A 17 -8.84 16.30 3.19
CA ILE A 17 -8.94 14.93 3.71
C ILE A 17 -7.93 14.61 4.82
N GLU A 18 -7.40 15.64 5.49
CA GLU A 18 -6.38 15.51 6.54
C GLU A 18 -6.81 14.56 7.66
N GLU A 19 -8.08 14.62 8.06
CA GLU A 19 -8.67 13.77 9.12
C GLU A 19 -8.78 12.29 8.71
N ALA A 20 -8.65 11.99 7.43
CA ALA A 20 -8.74 10.64 6.88
C ALA A 20 -7.38 10.03 6.50
N VAL A 21 -6.28 10.81 6.58
CA VAL A 21 -4.96 10.37 6.12
C VAL A 21 -3.94 10.40 7.27
N ILE A 22 -3.34 9.23 7.53
CA ILE A 22 -2.26 9.08 8.51
C ILE A 22 -0.95 8.79 7.77
N PHE A 23 0.00 9.72 7.83
CA PHE A 23 1.38 9.47 7.41
C PHE A 23 2.13 8.78 8.55
N THR A 24 2.20 7.45 8.52
CA THR A 24 2.79 6.63 9.59
C THR A 24 4.29 6.82 9.77
N GLY A 25 4.98 7.32 8.75
CA GLY A 25 6.44 7.29 8.69
C GLY A 25 6.96 5.85 8.55
N MET A 26 8.23 5.66 8.92
CA MET A 26 8.86 4.33 8.92
C MET A 26 8.30 3.47 10.05
N VAL A 27 7.75 2.30 9.71
CA VAL A 27 7.28 1.28 10.65
C VAL A 27 8.35 0.18 10.78
N PRO A 28 8.67 -0.29 12.00
CA PRO A 28 9.54 -1.46 12.19
C PRO A 28 9.02 -2.69 11.44
N HIS A 29 9.92 -3.46 10.83
CA HIS A 29 9.55 -4.60 10.00
C HIS A 29 8.73 -5.66 10.77
N ASP A 30 8.98 -5.86 12.06
CA ASP A 30 8.25 -6.78 12.92
C ASP A 30 6.83 -6.30 13.28
N GLU A 31 6.51 -5.04 13.01
CA GLU A 31 5.19 -4.44 13.26
C GLU A 31 4.35 -4.27 11.97
N THR A 32 4.93 -4.38 10.78
CA THR A 32 4.22 -4.13 9.50
C THR A 32 2.98 -5.02 9.32
N ALA A 33 3.06 -6.27 9.76
CA ALA A 33 1.93 -7.21 9.74
C ALA A 33 0.71 -6.70 10.52
N LEU A 34 0.90 -5.88 11.56
CA LEU A 34 -0.20 -5.29 12.32
C LEU A 34 -0.96 -4.26 11.49
N TYR A 35 -0.26 -3.48 10.65
CA TYR A 35 -0.87 -2.49 9.78
C TYR A 35 -1.69 -3.13 8.67
N TYR A 36 -1.18 -4.20 8.04
CA TYR A 36 -1.96 -4.96 7.07
C TYR A 36 -3.24 -5.51 7.71
N LYS A 37 -3.13 -6.18 8.87
CA LYS A 37 -4.29 -6.75 9.57
C LYS A 37 -5.32 -5.72 10.06
N ALA A 38 -4.87 -4.51 10.36
CA ALA A 38 -5.76 -3.42 10.75
C ALA A 38 -6.51 -2.80 9.55
N SER A 39 -6.10 -3.12 8.32
CA SER A 39 -6.68 -2.56 7.09
C SER A 39 -7.68 -3.52 6.46
N ASP A 40 -8.76 -2.99 5.90
CA ASP A 40 -9.68 -3.77 5.07
C ASP A 40 -9.05 -4.19 3.73
N PHE A 41 -8.18 -3.33 3.16
CA PHE A 41 -7.48 -3.56 1.90
C PHE A 41 -6.07 -2.95 1.94
N PHE A 42 -5.14 -3.59 1.24
CA PHE A 42 -3.88 -2.97 0.83
C PHE A 42 -4.00 -2.45 -0.60
N ILE A 43 -3.58 -1.21 -0.84
CA ILE A 43 -3.68 -0.57 -2.15
C ILE A 43 -2.29 -0.18 -2.67
N SER A 44 -1.97 -0.57 -3.90
CA SER A 44 -0.78 -0.09 -4.63
C SER A 44 -1.18 0.56 -5.95
N ALA A 45 -0.93 1.86 -6.05
CA ALA A 45 -1.12 2.61 -7.28
C ALA A 45 0.12 2.61 -8.19
N SER A 46 1.15 1.83 -7.86
CA SER A 46 2.39 1.80 -8.64
C SER A 46 2.16 1.11 -9.99
N THR A 47 2.68 1.72 -11.06
CA THR A 47 2.63 1.17 -12.42
C THR A 47 3.81 0.24 -12.72
N SER A 48 4.81 0.18 -11.82
CA SER A 48 5.93 -0.74 -11.88
C SER A 48 6.18 -1.39 -10.53
N GLU A 49 6.47 -2.69 -10.54
CA GLU A 49 6.89 -3.44 -9.38
C GLU A 49 7.94 -4.46 -9.82
N THR A 50 8.92 -4.72 -8.95
CA THR A 50 10.03 -5.64 -9.25
C THR A 50 9.92 -6.94 -8.48
N GLN A 51 9.63 -6.88 -7.18
CA GLN A 51 9.62 -8.06 -6.31
C GLN A 51 8.29 -8.27 -5.60
N GLY A 52 7.45 -7.24 -5.47
CA GLY A 52 6.08 -7.35 -4.95
C GLY A 52 5.98 -7.92 -3.53
N LEU A 53 7.01 -7.70 -2.71
CA LEU A 53 7.05 -8.22 -1.33
C LEU A 53 5.86 -7.72 -0.51
N THR A 54 5.47 -6.45 -0.68
CA THR A 54 4.33 -5.85 0.03
C THR A 54 2.99 -6.50 -0.33
N TYR A 55 2.82 -6.96 -1.58
CA TYR A 55 1.65 -7.75 -1.98
C TYR A 55 1.60 -9.06 -1.21
N THR A 56 2.73 -9.77 -1.15
CA THR A 56 2.83 -11.07 -0.48
C THR A 56 2.64 -10.93 1.02
N GLU A 57 3.21 -9.90 1.65
CA GLU A 57 3.02 -9.59 3.07
C GLU A 57 1.56 -9.28 3.42
N SER A 58 0.89 -8.50 2.57
CA SER A 58 -0.53 -8.19 2.73
C SER A 58 -1.40 -9.45 2.65
N LEU A 59 -1.21 -10.27 1.61
CA LEU A 59 -1.94 -11.52 1.43
C LEU A 59 -1.66 -12.52 2.56
N ALA A 60 -0.40 -12.64 3.00
CA ALA A 60 -0.01 -13.49 4.13
C ALA A 60 -0.62 -13.01 5.46
N SER A 61 -0.91 -11.71 5.56
CA SER A 61 -1.61 -11.11 6.70
C SER A 61 -3.13 -11.31 6.66
N GLY A 62 -3.68 -11.87 5.57
CA GLY A 62 -5.11 -12.05 5.35
C GLY A 62 -5.81 -10.81 4.80
N THR A 63 -5.05 -9.82 4.33
CA THR A 63 -5.57 -8.56 3.82
C THR A 63 -5.61 -8.59 2.30
N PRO A 64 -6.78 -8.39 1.66
CA PRO A 64 -6.89 -8.39 0.21
C PRO A 64 -6.15 -7.19 -0.43
N VAL A 65 -5.67 -7.40 -1.66
CA VAL A 65 -4.88 -6.42 -2.42
C VAL A 65 -5.71 -5.81 -3.55
N ILE A 66 -5.66 -4.48 -3.68
CA ILE A 66 -6.10 -3.74 -4.87
C ILE A 66 -4.86 -3.09 -5.48
N ALA A 67 -4.48 -3.49 -6.70
CA ALA A 67 -3.28 -2.96 -7.33
C ALA A 67 -3.51 -2.67 -8.81
N HIS A 68 -2.74 -1.71 -9.35
CA HIS A 68 -2.66 -1.55 -10.79
C HIS A 68 -2.06 -2.82 -11.41
N GLY A 69 -2.76 -3.40 -12.39
CA GLY A 69 -2.32 -4.61 -13.08
C GLY A 69 -0.92 -4.45 -13.66
N ASN A 70 -0.05 -5.44 -13.45
CA ASN A 70 1.30 -5.48 -13.98
C ASN A 70 1.74 -6.94 -14.20
N PRO A 71 2.77 -7.20 -15.03
CA PRO A 71 3.20 -8.55 -15.35
C PRO A 71 3.57 -9.40 -14.13
N TYR A 72 4.08 -8.79 -13.05
CA TYR A 72 4.39 -9.52 -11.84
C TYR A 72 3.13 -10.07 -11.15
N LEU A 73 2.07 -9.26 -11.08
CA LEU A 73 0.79 -9.69 -10.50
C LEU A 73 0.11 -10.81 -11.29
N ASP A 74 0.40 -10.92 -12.59
CA ASP A 74 -0.15 -11.98 -13.43
C ASP A 74 0.33 -13.38 -13.00
N ASP A 75 1.50 -13.49 -12.38
CA ASP A 75 2.06 -14.75 -11.91
C ASP A 75 1.64 -15.12 -10.47
N ILE A 76 1.07 -14.18 -9.71
CA ILE A 76 0.76 -14.37 -8.29
C ILE A 76 -0.73 -14.24 -7.93
N ILE A 77 -1.55 -13.64 -8.79
CA ILE A 77 -2.99 -13.46 -8.57
C ILE A 77 -3.79 -14.26 -9.59
N ASP A 78 -4.36 -15.38 -9.13
CA ASP A 78 -5.21 -16.26 -9.94
C ASP A 78 -6.67 -15.78 -10.00
N GLN A 79 -7.14 -15.05 -8.98
CA GLN A 79 -8.53 -14.58 -8.88
C GLN A 79 -8.59 -13.06 -8.97
N LYS A 80 -8.83 -12.58 -10.19
CA LYS A 80 -9.06 -11.16 -10.50
C LYS A 80 -10.58 -10.91 -10.51
N MET A 81 -11.02 -9.85 -9.83
CA MET A 81 -12.42 -9.39 -9.84
C MET A 81 -12.67 -8.40 -10.97
#